data_AF-A0A955FF61-F1
#
_entry.id   AF-A0A955FF61-F1
#
_cell.length_a   1.000
_cell.length_b   1.000
_cell.length_c   1.000
_cell.angle_alpha   90.00
_cell.angle_beta   90.00
_cell.angle_gamma   90.00
#
_symmetry.space_group_name_H-M   'P 1'
#
loop_
_entity.id
_entity.type
_entity.pdbx_description
1 polymer ?
#
loop_
_entity_poly.entity_id
_entity_poly.type
_entity_poly.pdbx_seq_one_letter_code
_entity_poly.pdbx_strand_id
1 'polypeptide(L)'
;MFSRVQIEDAADSEFVTGDIVSKLAVVEANDKLVAEGKHPAKYNQLLLGITKASLSTDSFLSAASFQDTTRVLISAATSGKVDNLYGLKENVILGRRIPVGTGYRED
;
A
#
# COMPACT_ATOMS: atom_id res chain seq x y z
N MET A 1 -6.68 5.44 9.37
CA MET A 1 -7.92 4.65 9.54
C MET A 1 -8.69 4.49 8.22
N PHE A 2 -8.81 5.53 7.39
CA PHE A 2 -9.41 5.48 6.03
C PHE A 2 -8.36 5.34 4.91
N SER A 3 -7.26 4.61 5.14
CA SER A 3 -6.18 4.46 4.15
C SER A 3 -6.42 3.34 3.14
N ARG A 4 -7.41 2.48 3.38
CA ARG A 4 -7.70 1.29 2.57
C ARG A 4 -9.10 1.33 1.99
N VAL A 5 -9.23 0.77 0.80
CA VAL A 5 -10.48 0.63 0.06
C VAL A 5 -10.67 -0.83 -0.33
N GLN A 6 -11.92 -1.26 -0.44
CA GLN A 6 -12.29 -2.55 -1.01
C GLN A 6 -12.80 -2.35 -2.42
N ILE A 7 -12.26 -3.09 -3.38
CA ILE A 7 -12.73 -3.04 -4.77
C ILE A 7 -14.10 -3.71 -4.85
N GLU A 8 -15.12 -2.96 -5.31
CA GLU A 8 -16.44 -3.50 -5.61
C GLU A 8 -16.50 -4.04 -7.04
N ASP A 9 -15.93 -3.30 -7.99
CA ASP A 9 -15.90 -3.63 -9.41
C ASP A 9 -14.55 -3.26 -9.99
N ALA A 10 -13.85 -4.25 -10.53
CA ALA A 10 -12.52 -4.07 -11.09
C ALA A 10 -12.52 -3.32 -12.43
N ALA A 11 -13.63 -3.36 -13.18
CA ALA A 11 -13.73 -2.78 -14.52
C ALA A 11 -12.51 -3.15 -15.41
N ASP A 12 -11.83 -2.16 -15.99
CA ASP A 12 -10.64 -2.35 -16.83
C ASP A 12 -9.31 -2.27 -16.05
N SER A 13 -9.35 -2.28 -14.72
CA SER A 13 -8.14 -2.23 -13.87
C SER A 13 -7.50 -3.60 -13.66
N GLU A 14 -6.27 -3.61 -13.15
CA GLU A 14 -5.55 -4.83 -12.77
C GLU A 14 -6.00 -5.41 -11.42
N PHE A 15 -6.94 -4.76 -10.73
CA PHE A 15 -7.41 -5.22 -9.42
C PHE A 15 -8.41 -6.37 -9.55
N VAL A 16 -8.61 -7.10 -8.46
CA VAL A 16 -9.65 -8.13 -8.35
C VAL A 16 -10.78 -7.64 -7.46
N THR A 17 -12.02 -7.94 -7.81
CA THR A 17 -13.19 -7.67 -6.95
C THR A 17 -12.98 -8.30 -5.56
N GLY A 18 -13.17 -7.49 -4.52
CA GLY A 18 -12.94 -7.89 -3.13
C GLY A 18 -11.56 -7.55 -2.60
N ASP A 19 -10.60 -7.13 -3.44
CA ASP A 19 -9.26 -6.74 -3.01
C ASP A 19 -9.28 -5.57 -2.04
N ILE A 20 -8.44 -5.65 -1.01
CA ILE A 20 -8.21 -4.57 -0.05
C ILE A 20 -6.89 -3.90 -0.36
N VAL A 21 -6.96 -2.75 -1.01
CA VAL A 21 -5.80 -2.03 -1.54
C VAL A 21 -5.70 -0.62 -0.97
N SER A 22 -4.54 0.01 -1.17
CA SER A 22 -4.29 1.37 -0.72
C SER A 22 -5.16 2.32 -1.52
N LYS A 23 -5.82 3.27 -0.85
CA LYS A 23 -6.64 4.27 -1.52
C LYS A 23 -5.84 5.01 -2.60
N LEU A 24 -4.60 5.35 -2.29
CA LEU A 24 -3.71 6.07 -3.18
C LEU A 24 -3.42 5.27 -4.46
N ALA A 25 -3.12 3.97 -4.31
CA ALA A 25 -2.87 3.09 -5.45
C ALA A 25 -4.07 2.96 -6.40
N VAL A 26 -5.30 2.92 -5.86
CA VAL A 26 -6.51 2.86 -6.69
C VAL A 26 -6.77 4.18 -7.40
N VAL A 27 -6.54 5.31 -6.73
CA VAL A 27 -6.66 6.63 -7.35
C VAL A 27 -5.68 6.76 -8.52
N GLU A 28 -4.39 6.44 -8.31
CA GLU A 28 -3.38 6.50 -9.36
C GLU A 28 -3.67 5.55 -10.54
N ALA A 29 -4.15 4.35 -10.25
CA ALA A 29 -4.54 3.40 -11.29
C ALA A 29 -5.76 3.90 -12.09
N ASN A 30 -6.76 4.45 -11.41
CA ASN A 30 -7.95 5.00 -12.07
C ASN A 30 -7.63 6.23 -12.91
N ASP A 31 -6.75 7.12 -12.44
CA ASP A 31 -6.32 8.30 -13.19
C ASP A 31 -5.65 7.90 -14.53
N LYS A 32 -4.84 6.83 -14.51
CA LYS A 32 -4.25 6.24 -15.73
C LYS A 32 -5.30 5.66 -16.67
N LEU A 33 -6.25 4.89 -16.14
CA LEU A 33 -7.32 4.29 -16.95
C LEU A 33 -8.20 5.35 -17.61
N VAL A 34 -8.53 6.42 -16.88
CA VAL A 34 -9.31 7.53 -17.42
C VAL A 34 -8.53 8.27 -18.51
N ALA A 35 -7.22 8.47 -18.36
CA ALA A 35 -6.37 9.06 -19.39
C ALA A 35 -6.31 8.18 -20.66
N GLU A 36 -6.44 6.87 -20.52
CA GLU A 36 -6.51 5.90 -21.63
C GLU A 36 -7.93 5.74 -22.21
N GLY A 37 -8.95 6.41 -21.65
CA GLY A 37 -10.34 6.30 -22.07
C GLY A 37 -11.02 4.97 -21.67
N LYS A 38 -10.45 4.25 -20.70
CA LYS A 38 -10.99 3.00 -20.14
C LYS A 38 -11.86 3.26 -18.91
N HIS A 39 -12.56 2.23 -18.44
CA HIS A 39 -13.43 2.34 -17.27
C HIS A 39 -12.63 2.18 -15.96
N PRO A 40 -12.70 3.15 -15.04
CA PRO A 40 -12.02 3.07 -13.75
C PRO A 40 -12.68 2.04 -12.82
N ALA A 41 -11.89 1.50 -11.89
CA ALA A 41 -12.38 0.60 -10.86
C ALA A 41 -13.26 1.35 -9.83
N LYS A 42 -14.33 0.69 -9.37
CA LYS A 42 -15.19 1.17 -8.28
C LYS A 42 -14.78 0.53 -6.97
N TYR A 43 -14.79 1.32 -5.90
CA TYR A 43 -14.35 0.88 -4.60
C TYR A 43 -15.13 1.54 -3.47
N ASN A 44 -15.21 0.83 -2.35
CA ASN A 44 -15.74 1.33 -1.09
C ASN A 44 -14.61 1.66 -0.11
N GLN A 45 -14.72 2.82 0.53
CA GLN A 45 -13.79 3.21 1.57
C GLN A 45 -13.99 2.33 2.82
N LEU A 46 -12.93 1.68 3.28
CA LEU A 46 -12.95 0.92 4.52
C LEU A 46 -12.51 1.77 5.70
N LEU A 47 -13.19 1.59 6.83
CA LEU A 47 -12.73 2.03 8.15
C LEU A 47 -12.02 0.87 8.85
N LEU A 48 -10.70 0.95 8.95
CA LEU A 48 -9.90 -0.04 9.67
C LEU A 48 -9.42 0.51 11.01
N GLY A 49 -9.53 -0.31 12.06
CA GLY A 49 -8.90 -0.03 13.35
C GLY A 49 -7.38 0.12 13.22
N ILE A 50 -6.75 0.83 14.17
CA ILE A 50 -5.32 1.22 14.10
C ILE A 50 -4.43 0.01 13.83
N THR A 51 -4.64 -1.09 14.56
CA THR A 51 -3.86 -2.33 14.42
C THR A 51 -3.95 -2.93 13.01
N LYS A 52 -5.16 -3.03 12.46
CA LYS A 52 -5.38 -3.60 11.12
C LYS A 52 -4.86 -2.66 10.03
N ALA A 53 -5.02 -1.35 10.22
CA ALA A 53 -4.46 -0.35 9.32
C ALA A 53 -2.92 -0.40 9.29
N SER A 54 -2.26 -0.61 10.43
CA SER A 54 -0.80 -0.72 10.53
C SER A 54 -0.25 -2.00 9.90
N LEU A 55 -0.97 -3.12 10.01
CA LEU A 55 -0.59 -4.38 9.35
C LEU A 55 -0.85 -4.36 7.84
N SER A 56 -1.92 -3.68 7.42
CA SER A 56 -2.22 -3.42 6.02
C SER A 56 -1.48 -2.17 5.54
N THR A 57 -0.16 -2.09 5.71
CA THR A 57 0.68 -1.07 5.05
C THR A 57 1.31 -1.67 3.78
N ASP A 58 1.73 -0.81 2.84
CA ASP A 58 2.33 -1.26 1.58
C ASP A 58 3.76 -1.81 1.81
N SER A 59 4.50 -1.28 2.78
CA SER A 59 5.79 -1.83 3.21
C SER A 59 5.61 -3.07 4.08
N PHE A 60 6.02 -4.24 3.56
CA PHE A 60 6.02 -5.44 4.38
C PHE A 60 7.11 -5.38 5.48
N LEU A 61 8.20 -4.64 5.27
CA LEU A 61 9.26 -4.48 6.28
C LEU A 61 8.76 -3.71 7.50
N SER A 62 8.02 -2.62 7.26
CA SER A 62 7.34 -1.84 8.28
C SER A 62 6.26 -2.65 9.00
N ALA A 63 5.43 -3.40 8.26
CA ALA A 63 4.40 -4.28 8.84
C ALA A 63 5.02 -5.38 9.73
N ALA A 64 6.05 -6.08 9.24
CA ALA A 64 6.70 -7.19 9.95
C ALA A 64 7.39 -6.74 11.24
N SER A 65 7.87 -5.48 11.29
CA SER A 65 8.46 -4.87 12.49
C SER A 65 7.44 -4.51 13.58
N PHE A 66 6.14 -4.46 13.23
CA PHE A 66 5.09 -4.10 14.18
C PHE A 66 4.59 -5.33 14.97
N GLN A 67 4.04 -6.32 14.28
CA GLN A 67 3.57 -7.59 14.87
C GLN A 67 3.30 -8.62 13.74
N ASP A 68 2.92 -9.85 14.10
CA ASP A 68 2.59 -10.93 13.15
C ASP A 68 3.70 -11.23 12.12
N THR A 69 4.96 -11.04 12.51
CA THR A 69 6.16 -11.07 11.66
C THR A 69 6.20 -12.28 10.73
N THR A 70 5.98 -13.50 11.25
CA THR A 70 6.01 -14.74 10.44
C THR A 70 4.95 -14.74 9.34
N ARG A 71 3.72 -14.30 9.65
CA ARG A 71 2.63 -14.24 8.67
C ARG A 71 2.93 -13.21 7.59
N VAL A 72 3.39 -12.03 7.98
CA VAL A 72 3.71 -10.94 7.04
C VAL A 72 4.82 -11.37 6.07
N LEU A 73 5.89 -12.00 6.58
CA LEU A 73 7.00 -12.45 5.74
C LEU A 73 6.61 -13.58 4.79
N ILE A 74 5.81 -14.56 5.24
CA ILE A 74 5.30 -15.63 4.38
C ILE A 74 4.45 -15.04 3.24
N SER A 75 3.51 -14.15 3.57
CA SER A 75 2.67 -13.50 2.55
C SER A 75 3.49 -12.69 1.54
N ALA A 76 4.50 -11.96 2.01
CA ALA A 76 5.39 -11.20 1.13
C ALA A 76 6.22 -12.10 0.21
N ALA A 77 6.77 -13.20 0.74
CA ALA A 77 7.55 -14.16 -0.03
C ALA A 77 6.70 -14.87 -1.10
N THR A 78 5.50 -15.34 -0.75
CA THR A 78 4.61 -16.04 -1.68
C THR A 78 4.07 -15.13 -2.78
N SER A 79 3.81 -13.85 -2.47
CA SER A 79 3.34 -12.85 -3.44
C SER A 79 4.46 -12.16 -4.23
N GLY A 80 5.73 -12.42 -3.90
CA GLY A 80 6.86 -11.72 -4.51
C GLY A 80 6.86 -10.21 -4.26
N LYS A 81 6.35 -9.78 -3.09
CA LYS A 81 6.14 -8.36 -2.80
C LYS A 81 7.47 -7.60 -2.72
N VAL A 82 7.54 -6.45 -3.37
CA VAL A 82 8.70 -5.54 -3.34
C VAL A 82 8.42 -4.39 -2.38
N ASP A 83 9.40 -4.07 -1.53
CA ASP A 83 9.35 -2.93 -0.63
C ASP A 83 10.14 -1.76 -1.21
N ASN A 84 9.47 -0.63 -1.43
CA ASN A 84 10.08 0.55 -2.04
C ASN A 84 10.77 1.48 -1.02
N LEU A 85 10.70 1.18 0.28
CA LEU A 85 11.44 1.88 1.33
C LEU A 85 11.14 3.40 1.42
N TYR A 86 9.94 3.84 1.03
CA TYR A 86 9.55 5.25 1.12
C TYR A 86 9.28 5.73 2.55
N GLY A 87 9.06 4.81 3.49
CA GLY A 87 8.69 5.16 4.86
C GLY A 87 9.87 5.42 5.79
N LEU A 88 9.54 5.88 6.99
CA LEU A 88 10.53 6.20 8.02
C LEU A 88 11.16 4.94 8.62
N LYS A 89 10.35 3.91 8.89
CA LYS A 89 10.80 2.71 9.63
C LYS A 89 11.78 1.89 8.83
N GLU A 90 11.50 1.74 7.54
CA GLU A 90 12.28 1.00 6.57
C GLU A 90 13.68 1.60 6.45
N ASN A 91 13.77 2.93 6.35
CA ASN A 91 15.05 3.65 6.30
C ASN A 91 15.82 3.56 7.62
N VAL A 92 15.14 3.62 8.77
CA VAL A 92 15.77 3.43 10.09
C VAL A 92 16.36 2.02 10.22
N ILE A 93 15.60 0.98 9.84
CA ILE A 93 16.06 -0.42 9.89
C ILE A 93 17.32 -0.63 9.05
N LEU A 94 17.39 0.03 7.89
CA LEU A 94 18.52 -0.07 6.96
C LEU A 94 19.68 0.88 7.28
N GLY A 95 19.54 1.78 8.26
CA GLY A 95 20.55 2.80 8.57
C GLY A 95 20.70 3.89 7.52
N ARG A 96 19.66 4.16 6.73
CA ARG A 96 19.61 5.25 5.73
C ARG A 96 19.08 6.53 6.36
N ARG A 97 19.37 7.69 5.75
CA ARG A 97 18.72 8.95 6.15
C ARG A 97 17.21 8.83 5.91
N ILE A 98 16.42 9.22 6.90
CA ILE A 98 14.95 9.20 6.80
C ILE A 98 14.47 10.33 5.84
N PRO A 99 13.39 10.11 5.07
CA PRO A 99 12.91 11.03 4.02
C PRO A 99 12.11 12.23 4.58
N VAL A 100 12.56 12.82 5.68
CA VAL A 100 11.93 13.99 6.33
C VAL A 100 13.00 14.91 6.91
N GLY A 101 12.65 16.18 7.15
CA GLY A 101 13.57 17.17 7.72
C GLY A 101 14.81 17.34 6.84
N THR A 102 16.00 17.24 7.42
CA THR A 102 17.28 17.34 6.70
C THR A 102 17.55 16.21 5.70
N GLY A 103 16.71 15.16 5.71
CA GLY A 103 16.78 14.06 4.75
C GLY A 103 15.81 14.18 3.59
N TYR A 104 14.96 15.21 3.56
CA TYR A 104 14.07 15.48 2.43
C TYR A 104 14.87 15.95 1.20
N ARG A 105 14.57 15.37 0.04
CA ARG A 105 15.11 15.77 -1.28
C ARG A 105 13.91 16.09 -2.17
N GLU A 106 13.95 17.21 -2.88
CA GLU A 106 12.85 17.74 -3.74
C GLU A 106 12.75 17.04 -5.11
N ASP A 107 13.28 15.83 -5.24
CA ASP A 107 13.33 15.10 -6.52
C ASP A 107 11.98 14.49 -6.93
#